data_AF-A0A0A0C1B2-F1
#
_entry.id   AF-A0A0A0C1B2-F1
#
_cell.length_a   1.000
_cell.length_b   1.000
_cell.length_c   1.000
_cell.angle_alpha   90.00
_cell.angle_beta   90.00
_cell.angle_gamma   90.00
#
_symmetry.space_group_name_H-M   'P 1'
#
loop_
_entity.id
_entity.type
_entity.pdbx_description
1 polymer ?
#
loop_
_entity_poly.entity_id
_entity_poly.type
_entity_poly.pdbx_seq_one_letter_code
_entity_poly.pdbx_strand_id
1 'polypeptide(L)'
;MSTDAPQQTRSEDVLLTTGEAARLLGASRQHVVNLCDRGELPYVSTGVHRRLRQADVEAFGAQKDRLTRDQRRSLWFAYAIAGKIAADPASTLTVARRDLEAMCREHPRGRAAKRLAEWAQLLDGPVEEFLMTLTSSSPRARELRQTLPFFGVLSDREQHQVASAFGSEPRAPRRWGRR
;
A
#
# COMPACT_ATOMS: atom_id res chain seq x y z
N MET A 1 -15.66 20.32 -47.71
CA MET A 1 -15.61 21.23 -46.56
C MET A 1 -15.98 20.40 -45.34
N SER A 2 -15.11 19.52 -44.85
CA SER A 2 -13.95 19.79 -43.98
C SER A 2 -14.36 20.50 -42.69
N THR A 3 -14.57 19.74 -41.62
CA THR A 3 -14.24 20.17 -40.26
C THR A 3 -13.93 18.92 -39.45
N ASP A 4 -12.65 18.86 -39.03
CA ASP A 4 -11.99 17.80 -38.29
C ASP A 4 -12.74 17.34 -37.04
N ALA A 5 -12.81 16.02 -36.87
CA ALA A 5 -12.99 15.42 -35.56
C ALA A 5 -11.75 15.76 -34.70
N PRO A 6 -11.90 16.18 -33.43
CA PRO A 6 -10.75 16.37 -32.56
C PRO A 6 -10.08 15.02 -32.37
N GLN A 7 -8.90 14.87 -32.97
CA GLN A 7 -7.98 13.77 -32.77
C GLN A 7 -7.68 13.68 -31.27
N GLN A 8 -8.29 12.69 -30.61
CA GLN A 8 -7.90 12.26 -29.28
C GLN A 8 -6.41 11.89 -29.38
N THR A 9 -5.57 12.70 -28.75
CA THR A 9 -4.13 12.49 -28.64
C THR A 9 -3.88 11.08 -28.13
N ARG A 10 -3.53 10.16 -29.04
CA ARG A 10 -2.84 8.91 -28.70
C ARG A 10 -1.65 9.34 -27.86
N SER A 11 -1.69 9.09 -26.55
CA SER A 11 -0.48 9.12 -25.71
C SER A 11 0.61 8.45 -26.54
N GLU A 12 1.69 9.18 -26.85
CA GLU A 12 2.82 8.62 -27.57
C GLU A 12 3.21 7.31 -26.89
N ASP A 13 3.40 6.26 -27.68
CA ASP A 13 3.83 4.94 -27.21
C ASP A 13 5.28 5.04 -26.72
N VAL A 14 5.49 5.69 -25.57
CA VAL A 14 6.81 5.82 -24.97
C VAL A 14 7.28 4.41 -24.60
N LEU A 15 8.25 3.92 -25.36
CA LEU A 15 8.85 2.62 -25.19
C LEU A 15 10.07 2.74 -24.28
N LEU A 16 9.95 2.15 -23.10
CA LEU A 16 11.00 2.08 -22.11
C LEU A 16 11.90 0.88 -22.33
N THR A 17 13.18 1.06 -22.04
CA THR A 17 14.10 -0.05 -21.81
C THR A 17 13.73 -0.78 -20.51
N THR A 18 14.18 -2.03 -20.35
CA THR A 18 14.04 -2.75 -19.07
C THR A 18 14.75 -2.04 -17.90
N GLY A 19 15.75 -1.18 -18.18
CA GLY A 19 16.41 -0.37 -17.15
C GLY A 19 15.54 0.81 -16.69
N GLU A 20 14.90 1.52 -17.61
CA GLU A 20 13.98 2.61 -17.26
C GLU A 20 12.72 2.08 -16.58
N ALA A 21 12.15 0.98 -17.07
CA ALA A 21 11.04 0.31 -16.42
C ALA A 21 11.40 -0.15 -15.00
N ALA A 22 12.62 -0.65 -14.78
CA ALA A 22 13.09 -1.04 -13.45
C ALA A 22 13.20 0.17 -12.51
N ARG A 23 13.67 1.32 -13.01
CA ARG A 23 13.71 2.56 -12.24
C ARG A 23 12.31 3.05 -11.88
N LEU A 24 11.34 3.00 -12.81
CA LEU A 24 9.96 3.37 -12.54
C LEU A 24 9.28 2.43 -11.52
N LEU A 25 9.55 1.13 -11.59
CA LEU A 25 8.98 0.14 -10.68
C LEU A 25 9.73 0.03 -9.34
N GLY A 26 10.84 0.76 -9.14
CA GLY A 26 11.70 0.61 -7.97
C GLY A 26 12.26 -0.81 -7.81
N ALA A 27 12.48 -1.53 -8.91
CA ALA A 27 12.90 -2.93 -8.93
C ALA A 27 14.26 -3.09 -9.62
N SER A 28 14.86 -4.28 -9.56
CA SER A 28 16.06 -4.58 -10.33
C SER A 28 15.73 -4.83 -11.81
N ARG A 29 16.67 -4.51 -12.73
CA ARG A 29 16.51 -4.82 -14.17
C ARG A 29 16.23 -6.31 -14.41
N GLN A 30 16.89 -7.20 -13.67
CA GLN A 30 16.65 -8.64 -13.77
C GLN A 30 15.23 -9.03 -13.35
N HIS A 31 14.64 -8.34 -12.37
CA HIS A 31 13.25 -8.56 -11.99
C HIS A 31 12.29 -8.21 -13.14
N VAL A 32 12.50 -7.09 -13.82
CA VAL A 32 11.69 -6.69 -15.00
C VAL A 32 11.83 -7.69 -16.15
N VAL A 33 13.05 -8.17 -16.39
CA VAL A 33 13.31 -9.25 -17.37
C VAL A 33 12.51 -10.50 -17.03
N ASN A 34 12.56 -10.96 -15.77
CA ASN A 34 11.80 -12.12 -15.31
C ASN A 34 10.28 -11.90 -15.43
N LEU A 35 9.78 -10.68 -15.21
CA LEU A 35 8.36 -10.35 -15.40
C LEU A 35 7.92 -10.47 -16.86
N CYS A 36 8.76 -10.04 -17.80
CA CYS A 36 8.54 -10.25 -19.23
C CYS A 36 8.55 -11.75 -19.59
N ASP A 37 9.51 -12.51 -19.07
CA ASP A 37 9.65 -13.95 -19.37
C ASP A 37 8.47 -14.77 -18.84
N ARG A 38 7.89 -14.37 -17.70
CA ARG A 38 6.68 -15.00 -17.13
C ARG A 38 5.38 -14.50 -17.77
N GLY A 39 5.45 -13.56 -18.72
CA GLY A 39 4.27 -12.97 -19.37
C GLY A 39 3.44 -12.06 -18.46
N GLU A 40 3.98 -11.64 -17.31
CA GLU A 40 3.31 -10.74 -16.36
C GLU A 40 3.38 -9.27 -16.81
N LEU A 41 4.41 -8.91 -17.58
CA LEU A 41 4.60 -7.57 -18.09
C LEU A 41 4.78 -7.60 -19.63
N PRO A 42 3.83 -7.03 -20.40
CA PRO A 42 3.91 -6.99 -21.85
C PRO A 42 5.19 -6.27 -22.33
N TYR A 43 5.76 -6.78 -23.41
CA TYR A 43 6.89 -6.14 -24.08
C TYR A 43 6.80 -6.38 -25.58
N VAL A 44 7.45 -5.50 -26.33
CA VAL A 44 7.75 -5.67 -27.75
C VAL A 44 9.24 -5.90 -27.93
N SER A 45 9.60 -6.81 -28.83
CA SER A 45 11.00 -7.05 -29.20
C SER A 45 11.38 -6.15 -30.35
N THR A 46 12.36 -5.27 -30.15
CA THR A 46 13.02 -4.53 -31.24
C THR A 46 14.35 -5.22 -31.51
N GLY A 47 14.32 -6.35 -32.22
CA GLY A 47 15.47 -7.23 -32.40
C GLY A 47 15.82 -7.98 -31.12
N VAL A 48 17.03 -7.75 -30.58
CA VAL A 48 17.56 -8.44 -29.38
C VAL A 48 17.05 -7.82 -28.07
N HIS A 49 16.57 -6.58 -28.11
CA HIS A 49 16.21 -5.84 -26.91
C HIS A 49 14.70 -5.77 -26.67
N ARG A 50 14.30 -5.99 -25.41
CA ARG A 50 12.92 -5.78 -24.96
C ARG A 50 12.64 -4.27 -24.80
N ARG A 51 11.45 -3.87 -25.22
CA ARG A 51 10.89 -2.53 -25.04
C ARG A 51 9.51 -2.65 -24.41
N LEU A 52 9.26 -1.89 -23.35
CA LEU A 52 8.03 -1.96 -22.57
C LEU A 52 7.26 -0.66 -22.78
N ARG A 53 5.96 -0.73 -23.00
CA ARG A 53 5.14 0.49 -23.07
C ARG A 53 5.10 1.11 -21.67
N GLN A 54 5.39 2.40 -21.56
CA GLN A 54 5.34 3.11 -20.28
C GLN A 54 4.00 2.91 -19.57
N ALA A 55 2.88 2.98 -20.30
CA ALA A 55 1.54 2.74 -19.76
C ALA A 55 1.37 1.34 -19.13
N ASP A 56 1.97 0.31 -19.72
CA ASP A 56 1.91 -1.06 -19.19
C ASP A 56 2.75 -1.19 -17.91
N VAL A 57 3.92 -0.54 -17.88
CA VAL A 57 4.80 -0.49 -16.69
C VAL A 57 4.11 0.24 -15.54
N GLU A 58 3.51 1.39 -15.81
CA GLU A 58 2.76 2.16 -14.82
C GLU A 58 1.52 1.41 -14.32
N ALA A 59 0.76 0.78 -15.22
CA ALA A 59 -0.40 -0.02 -14.86
C ALA A 59 -0.01 -1.23 -13.98
N PHE A 60 1.12 -1.89 -14.30
CA PHE A 60 1.66 -2.97 -13.50
C PHE A 60 2.08 -2.50 -12.10
N GLY A 61 2.78 -1.37 -12.01
CA GLY A 61 3.14 -0.74 -10.74
C GLY A 61 1.89 -0.41 -9.90
N ALA A 62 0.91 0.26 -10.51
CA ALA A 62 -0.36 0.59 -9.85
C ALA A 62 -1.13 -0.65 -9.39
N GLN A 63 -1.05 -1.76 -10.13
CA GLN A 63 -1.66 -3.03 -9.73
C GLN A 63 -0.94 -3.68 -8.54
N LYS A 64 0.39 -3.63 -8.49
CA LYS A 64 1.18 -4.09 -7.32
C LYS A 64 0.96 -3.22 -6.09
N ASP A 65 0.71 -1.93 -6.29
CA ASP A 65 0.42 -1.01 -5.20
C ASP A 65 -1.01 -1.15 -4.66
N ARG A 66 -1.89 -1.93 -5.32
CA ARG A 66 -3.22 -2.20 -4.80
C ARG A 66 -3.16 -3.11 -3.56
N LEU A 67 -3.65 -2.56 -2.46
CA LEU A 67 -3.87 -3.30 -1.23
C LEU A 67 -4.92 -4.40 -1.44
N THR A 68 -4.65 -5.59 -0.87
CA THR A 68 -5.66 -6.64 -0.73
C THR A 68 -6.84 -6.17 0.12
N ARG A 69 -7.97 -6.89 0.12
CA ARG A 69 -9.11 -6.51 0.97
C ARG A 69 -8.71 -6.42 2.45
N ASP A 70 -7.93 -7.37 2.94
CA ASP A 70 -7.48 -7.39 4.33
C ASP A 70 -6.49 -6.27 4.63
N GLN A 71 -5.58 -5.96 3.70
CA GLN A 71 -4.67 -4.82 3.84
C GLN A 71 -5.44 -3.48 3.83
N ARG A 72 -6.48 -3.35 3.00
CA ARG A 72 -7.38 -2.18 3.03
C ARG A 72 -8.13 -2.11 4.35
N ARG A 73 -8.63 -3.23 4.87
CA ARG A 73 -9.31 -3.29 6.17
C ARG A 73 -8.38 -2.85 7.29
N SER A 74 -7.16 -3.38 7.32
CA SER A 74 -6.15 -3.02 8.32
C SER A 74 -5.78 -1.54 8.24
N LEU A 75 -5.60 -0.99 7.03
CA LEU A 75 -5.37 0.45 6.84
C LEU A 75 -6.59 1.30 7.26
N TRP A 76 -7.81 0.81 7.04
CA TRP A 76 -9.03 1.49 7.48
C TRP A 76 -9.11 1.60 9.00
N PHE A 77 -8.80 0.52 9.72
CA PHE A 77 -8.65 0.57 11.18
C PHE A 77 -7.53 1.51 11.61
N ALA A 78 -6.40 1.50 10.90
CA ALA A 78 -5.28 2.40 11.18
C ALA A 78 -5.68 3.88 11.07
N TYR A 79 -6.52 4.27 10.11
CA TYR A 79 -7.06 5.64 10.04
C TYR A 79 -7.93 6.00 11.25
N ALA A 80 -8.80 5.09 11.69
CA ALA A 80 -9.65 5.33 12.85
C ALA A 80 -8.83 5.47 14.14
N ILE A 81 -7.83 4.60 14.33
CA ILE A 81 -6.90 4.66 15.45
C ILE A 81 -6.08 5.96 15.41
N ALA A 82 -5.56 6.33 14.23
CA ALA A 82 -4.84 7.59 14.04
C ALA A 82 -5.70 8.81 14.38
N GLY A 83 -6.98 8.81 13.98
CA GLY A 83 -7.92 9.88 14.33
C GLY A 83 -8.15 10.01 15.83
N LYS A 84 -8.26 8.88 16.56
CA LYS A 84 -8.33 8.88 18.02
C LYS A 84 -7.06 9.43 18.66
N ILE A 85 -5.91 8.97 18.19
CA ILE A 85 -4.61 9.40 18.71
C ILE A 85 -4.39 10.90 18.47
N ALA A 86 -4.75 11.41 17.28
CA ALA A 86 -4.65 12.83 17.00
C ALA A 86 -5.57 13.69 17.87
N ALA A 87 -6.74 13.17 18.27
CA ALA A 87 -7.70 13.91 19.10
C ALA A 87 -7.31 13.95 20.58
N ASP A 88 -6.71 12.87 21.11
CA ASP A 88 -6.23 12.80 22.49
C ASP A 88 -4.97 11.93 22.59
N PRO A 89 -3.79 12.49 22.27
CA PRO A 89 -2.55 11.71 22.22
C PRO A 89 -2.17 11.10 23.56
N ALA A 90 -2.35 11.82 24.67
CA ALA A 90 -1.85 11.40 25.98
C ALA A 90 -2.53 10.11 26.47
N SER A 91 -3.87 10.06 26.42
CA SER A 91 -4.61 8.89 26.90
C SER A 91 -4.48 7.70 25.94
N THR A 92 -4.58 7.97 24.63
CA THR A 92 -4.60 6.91 23.62
C THR A 92 -3.23 6.28 23.40
N LEU A 93 -2.13 7.04 23.49
CA LEU A 93 -0.77 6.47 23.44
C LEU A 93 -0.49 5.59 24.66
N THR A 94 -1.04 5.93 25.83
CA THR A 94 -0.95 5.06 27.02
C THR A 94 -1.62 3.71 26.76
N VAL A 95 -2.81 3.72 26.16
CA VAL A 95 -3.52 2.49 25.75
C VAL A 95 -2.75 1.72 24.68
N ALA A 96 -2.25 2.42 23.65
CA ALA A 96 -1.48 1.81 22.57
C ALA A 96 -0.21 1.10 23.07
N ARG A 97 0.52 1.70 24.01
CA ARG A 97 1.69 1.08 24.65
C ARG A 97 1.31 -0.18 25.44
N ARG A 98 0.27 -0.10 26.26
CA ARG A 98 -0.22 -1.27 27.02
C ARG A 98 -0.58 -2.44 26.11
N ASP A 99 -1.32 -2.18 25.04
CA ASP A 99 -1.75 -3.23 24.11
C ASP A 99 -0.54 -3.82 23.36
N LEU A 100 0.41 -2.96 22.96
CA LEU A 100 1.67 -3.40 22.37
C LEU A 100 2.48 -4.29 23.31
N GLU A 101 2.63 -3.90 24.58
CA GLU A 101 3.34 -4.69 25.60
C GLU A 101 2.67 -6.05 25.85
N ALA A 102 1.33 -6.10 25.88
CA ALA A 102 0.59 -7.34 25.98
C ALA A 102 0.90 -8.26 24.78
N MET A 103 0.82 -7.72 23.56
CA MET A 103 1.04 -8.51 22.34
C MET A 103 2.52 -8.93 22.18
N CYS A 104 3.47 -8.13 22.66
CA CYS A 104 4.90 -8.51 22.76
C CYS A 104 5.11 -9.73 23.67
N ARG A 105 4.36 -9.81 24.80
CA ARG A 105 4.43 -10.96 25.71
C ARG A 105 3.84 -12.22 25.09
N GLU A 106 2.78 -12.10 24.31
CA GLU A 106 2.16 -13.23 23.59
C GLU A 106 3.01 -13.73 22.41
N HIS A 107 3.79 -12.85 21.79
CA HIS A 107 4.60 -13.16 20.62
C HIS A 107 6.08 -12.80 20.82
N PRO A 108 6.83 -13.53 21.68
CA PRO A 108 8.18 -13.16 22.05
C PRO A 108 9.23 -13.37 20.95
N ARG A 109 8.92 -14.14 19.90
CA ARG A 109 9.87 -14.50 18.82
C ARG A 109 9.21 -14.53 17.44
N GLY A 110 10.06 -14.56 16.40
CA GLY A 110 9.63 -14.70 15.01
C GLY A 110 9.32 -13.38 14.31
N ARG A 111 8.61 -13.45 13.18
CA ARG A 111 8.32 -12.28 12.33
C ARG A 111 7.38 -11.28 13.00
N ALA A 112 6.40 -11.76 13.77
CA ALA A 112 5.50 -10.90 14.55
C ALA A 112 6.28 -10.09 15.59
N ALA A 113 7.17 -10.73 16.36
CA ALA A 113 8.02 -10.05 17.34
C ALA A 113 8.87 -8.92 16.71
N LYS A 114 9.42 -9.13 15.51
CA LYS A 114 10.19 -8.10 14.80
C LYS A 114 9.33 -6.87 14.46
N ARG A 115 8.11 -7.07 13.97
CA ARG A 115 7.18 -5.97 13.69
C ARG A 115 6.76 -5.25 14.96
N LEU A 116 6.56 -5.99 16.05
CA LEU A 116 6.20 -5.40 17.35
C LEU A 116 7.33 -4.56 17.94
N ALA A 117 8.57 -5.02 17.84
CA ALA A 117 9.73 -4.24 18.24
C ALA A 117 9.84 -2.94 17.42
N GLU A 118 9.56 -3.01 16.12
CA GLU A 118 9.55 -1.82 15.27
C GLU A 118 8.39 -0.87 15.60
N TRP A 119 7.21 -1.38 15.94
CA TRP A 119 6.13 -0.56 16.48
C TRP A 119 6.50 0.13 17.78
N ALA A 120 7.23 -0.54 18.68
CA ALA A 120 7.71 0.04 19.93
C ALA A 120 8.65 1.22 19.66
N GLN A 121 9.61 1.05 18.74
CA GLN A 121 10.53 2.12 18.34
C GLN A 121 9.79 3.34 17.79
N LEU A 122 8.75 3.14 16.97
CA LEU A 122 7.93 4.25 16.44
C LEU A 122 7.13 4.95 17.55
N LEU A 123 6.63 4.21 18.54
CA LEU A 123 5.85 4.75 19.67
C LEU A 123 6.69 5.52 20.70
N ASP A 124 7.99 5.21 20.78
CA ASP A 124 8.96 5.92 21.60
C ASP A 124 9.51 7.18 20.91
N GLY A 125 9.29 7.30 19.59
CA GLY A 125 9.67 8.45 18.78
C GLY A 125 8.58 9.53 18.67
N PRO A 126 8.73 10.47 17.72
CA PRO A 126 7.73 11.50 17.45
C PRO A 126 6.40 10.89 16.99
N VAL A 127 5.29 11.38 17.57
CA VAL A 127 3.95 10.86 17.27
C VAL A 127 3.59 11.02 15.79
N GLU A 128 4.08 12.06 15.13
CA GLU A 128 3.86 12.31 13.72
C GLU A 128 4.47 11.21 12.84
N GLU A 129 5.67 10.73 13.17
CA GLU A 129 6.33 9.65 12.43
C GLU A 129 5.57 8.33 12.60
N PHE A 130 5.12 8.06 13.82
CA PHE A 130 4.25 6.93 14.11
C PHE A 130 2.95 6.99 13.30
N LEU A 131 2.25 8.12 13.31
CA LEU A 131 1.00 8.31 12.58
C LEU A 131 1.20 8.19 11.06
N MET A 132 2.23 8.83 10.51
CA MET A 132 2.58 8.69 9.10
C MET A 132 2.80 7.24 8.70
N THR A 133 3.55 6.48 9.51
CA THR A 133 3.82 5.06 9.24
C THR A 133 2.54 4.23 9.38
N LEU A 134 1.77 4.45 10.44
CA LEU A 134 0.50 3.79 10.72
C LEU A 134 -0.49 3.92 9.56
N THR A 135 -0.56 5.10 8.93
CA THR A 135 -1.51 5.39 7.84
C THR A 135 -0.90 5.29 6.44
N SER A 136 0.37 4.92 6.30
CA SER A 136 1.07 4.84 5.01
C SER A 136 0.65 3.61 4.20
N SER A 137 0.53 3.74 2.88
CA SER A 137 0.35 2.62 1.95
C SER A 137 1.67 1.97 1.51
N SER A 138 2.82 2.33 2.10
CA SER A 138 4.13 1.76 1.73
C SER A 138 4.23 0.26 2.04
N PRO A 139 5.09 -0.52 1.34
CA PRO A 139 5.30 -1.94 1.63
C PRO A 139 5.67 -2.21 3.09
N ARG A 140 6.55 -1.39 3.68
CA ARG A 140 6.95 -1.45 5.10
C ARG A 140 5.74 -1.32 6.02
N ALA A 141 4.92 -0.28 5.81
CA ALA A 141 3.73 -0.05 6.62
C ALA A 141 2.67 -1.14 6.45
N ARG A 142 2.50 -1.69 5.25
CA ARG A 142 1.64 -2.86 4.99
C ARG A 142 2.10 -4.07 5.79
N GLU A 143 3.41 -4.33 5.83
CA GLU A 143 3.99 -5.44 6.58
C GLU A 143 3.78 -5.26 8.08
N LEU A 144 4.09 -4.08 8.62
CA LEU A 144 3.86 -3.74 10.02
C LEU A 144 2.40 -3.94 10.46
N ARG A 145 1.45 -3.52 9.62
CA ARG A 145 0.01 -3.66 9.84
C ARG A 145 -0.55 -5.09 9.72
N GLN A 146 0.27 -6.08 9.38
CA GLN A 146 -0.11 -7.50 9.52
C GLN A 146 -0.26 -7.91 11.00
N THR A 147 0.31 -7.14 11.91
CA THR A 147 0.22 -7.36 13.36
C THR A 147 -0.05 -6.00 14.00
N LEU A 148 -1.29 -5.53 13.90
CA LEU A 148 -1.71 -4.22 14.41
C LEU A 148 -2.05 -4.31 15.91
N PRO A 149 -1.23 -3.75 16.83
CA PRO A 149 -1.43 -3.91 18.29
C PRO A 149 -2.54 -3.04 18.85
N PHE A 150 -2.90 -1.96 18.15
CA PHE A 150 -3.52 -0.79 18.77
C PHE A 150 -5.06 -0.82 18.78
N PHE A 151 -5.67 -2.01 18.76
CA PHE A 151 -7.13 -2.12 18.68
C PHE A 151 -7.83 -1.56 19.91
N GLY A 152 -7.23 -1.66 21.11
CA GLY A 152 -7.84 -1.15 22.34
C GLY A 152 -7.90 0.37 22.44
N VAL A 153 -7.24 1.11 21.53
CA VAL A 153 -7.46 2.55 21.36
C VAL A 153 -8.90 2.86 20.94
N LEU A 154 -9.54 1.91 20.23
CA LEU A 154 -10.96 1.96 19.90
C LEU A 154 -11.73 1.09 20.89
N SER A 155 -12.84 1.61 21.41
CA SER A 155 -13.80 0.80 22.15
C SER A 155 -14.41 -0.28 21.25
N ASP A 156 -14.93 -1.37 21.83
CA ASP A 156 -15.57 -2.45 21.06
C ASP A 156 -16.66 -1.94 20.13
N ARG A 157 -17.47 -0.98 20.60
CA ARG A 157 -18.52 -0.33 19.79
C ARG A 157 -17.92 0.38 18.57
N GLU A 158 -16.82 1.11 18.75
CA GLU A 158 -16.14 1.81 17.67
C GLU A 158 -15.49 0.84 16.69
N GLN A 159 -14.90 -0.25 17.18
CA GLN A 159 -14.35 -1.29 16.30
C GLN A 159 -15.44 -1.90 15.41
N HIS A 160 -16.63 -2.18 15.96
CA HIS A 160 -17.77 -2.66 15.18
C HIS A 160 -18.24 -1.63 14.15
N GLN A 161 -18.32 -0.35 14.52
CA GLN A 161 -18.69 0.73 13.62
C GLN A 161 -17.68 0.89 12.46
N VAL A 162 -16.39 0.88 12.77
CA VAL A 162 -15.30 0.98 11.78
C VAL A 162 -15.34 -0.22 10.82
N ALA A 163 -15.59 -1.43 11.32
CA ALA A 163 -15.75 -2.62 10.49
C ALA A 163 -16.98 -2.56 9.58
N SER A 164 -18.12 -2.10 10.10
CA SER A 164 -19.37 -1.91 9.33
C SER A 164 -19.21 -0.86 8.23
N ALA A 165 -18.59 0.27 8.55
CA ALA A 165 -18.28 1.33 7.59
C ALA A 165 -17.38 0.82 6.46
N PHE A 166 -16.32 0.05 6.78
CA PHE A 166 -15.47 -0.57 5.76
C PHE A 166 -16.23 -1.54 4.85
N GLY A 167 -17.22 -2.25 5.38
CA GLY A 167 -18.08 -3.15 4.60
C GLY A 167 -18.95 -2.41 3.58
N SER A 168 -19.36 -1.18 3.92
CA SER A 168 -20.24 -0.33 3.11
C SER A 168 -19.49 0.55 2.11
N GLU A 169 -18.17 0.73 2.29
CA GLU A 169 -17.35 1.58 1.45
C GLU A 169 -17.21 1.01 0.01
N PRO A 170 -17.69 1.73 -1.02
CA PRO A 170 -17.62 1.25 -2.38
C PRO A 170 -16.17 1.03 -2.83
N ARG A 171 -15.93 -0.05 -3.57
CA ARG A 171 -14.64 -0.23 -4.26
C ARG A 171 -14.49 0.88 -5.28
N ALA A 172 -13.35 1.60 -5.24
CA ALA A 172 -13.00 2.51 -6.32
C ALA A 172 -13.19 1.79 -7.67
N PRO A 173 -13.95 2.37 -8.62
CA PRO A 173 -14.28 1.71 -9.85
C PRO A 173 -13.00 1.27 -10.56
N ARG A 174 -13.05 0.11 -11.21
CA ARG A 174 -11.99 -0.33 -12.12
C ARG A 174 -11.95 0.68 -13.26
N ARG A 175 -11.11 1.72 -13.15
CA ARG A 175 -10.67 2.48 -14.33
C ARG A 175 -10.03 1.43 -15.24
N TRP A 176 -10.66 1.18 -16.38
CA TRP A 176 -10.31 0.34 -17.55
C TRP A 176 -11.54 -0.45 -18.03
N GLY A 177 -12.35 0.24 -18.83
CA GLY A 177 -13.25 -0.39 -19.79
C GLY A 177 -12.48 -0.54 -21.11
N ARG A 178 -12.37 -1.79 -21.59
CA ARG A 178 -12.01 -2.09 -22.97
C ARG A 178 -13.13 -1.53 -23.87
N ARG A 179 -12.76 -0.85 -24.94
CA ARG A 179 -13.44 -0.94 -26.24
C ARG A 179 -12.37 -0.90 -27.31
#